data_AF-A0A1A2S816-F1
#
_entry.id   AF-A0A1A2S816-F1
#
_cell.length_a   1.000
_cell.length_b   1.000
_cell.length_c   1.000
_cell.angle_alpha   90.00
_cell.angle_beta   90.00
_cell.angle_gamma   90.00
#
_symmetry.space_group_name_H-M   'P 1'
#
loop_
_entity.id
_entity.type
_entity.pdbx_description
1 polymer ?
#
loop_
_entity_poly.entity_id
_entity_poly.type
_entity_poly.pdbx_seq_one_letter_code
_entity_poly.pdbx_strand_id
1 'polypeptide(L)'
;MTPHRPGTDRPFTVIVCAACAVDHLSVIDELRPTIRRCPHSMLVSAACMLGHLTCASRPTGGGVMAVVQPCTNDRVACGPAHWIGPITDRAAAAELRDWLELGQWEITPLPSQLTQHERWTRGSSRCN
;
A
#
# COMPACT_ATOMS: atom_id res chain seq x y z
N MET A 1 -6.02 -15.48 -27.24
CA MET A 1 -6.28 -15.21 -25.81
C MET A 1 -5.14 -15.80 -25.01
N THR A 2 -4.21 -14.97 -24.56
CA THR A 2 -3.18 -15.37 -23.60
C THR A 2 -3.88 -15.68 -22.27
N PRO A 3 -3.62 -16.83 -21.62
CA PRO A 3 -4.19 -17.11 -20.31
C PRO A 3 -3.74 -16.01 -19.34
N HIS A 4 -4.69 -15.31 -18.72
CA HIS A 4 -4.37 -14.43 -17.60
C HIS A 4 -3.80 -15.30 -16.49
N ARG A 5 -2.50 -15.15 -16.21
CA ARG A 5 -1.91 -15.79 -15.06
C ARG A 5 -2.59 -15.23 -13.81
N PRO A 6 -3.09 -16.08 -12.90
CA PRO A 6 -3.57 -15.61 -11.62
C PRO A 6 -2.43 -14.94 -10.87
N GLY A 7 -2.78 -13.94 -10.06
CA GLY A 7 -1.84 -13.33 -9.12
C GLY A 7 -1.55 -14.29 -7.96
N THR A 8 -0.88 -13.81 -6.93
CA THR A 8 -0.63 -14.59 -5.72
C THR A 8 -1.92 -15.11 -5.08
N ASP A 9 -1.89 -16.36 -4.59
CA ASP A 9 -2.96 -16.97 -3.78
C ASP A 9 -2.88 -16.60 -2.29
N ARG A 10 -1.89 -15.78 -1.92
CA ARG A 10 -1.69 -15.35 -0.53
C ARG A 10 -2.66 -14.21 -0.19
N PRO A 11 -3.52 -14.33 0.84
CA PRO A 11 -4.48 -13.28 1.15
C PRO A 11 -3.84 -12.05 1.78
N PHE A 12 -4.36 -10.88 1.42
CA PHE A 12 -3.93 -9.60 1.97
C PHE A 12 -5.05 -8.54 1.86
N THR A 13 -4.98 -7.53 2.70
CA THR A 13 -5.80 -6.32 2.59
C THR A 13 -4.91 -5.12 2.29
N VAL A 14 -5.18 -4.43 1.20
CA VAL A 14 -4.61 -3.10 0.91
C VAL A 14 -5.58 -2.04 1.39
N ILE A 15 -5.10 -1.11 2.20
CA ILE A 15 -5.84 0.04 2.69
C ILE A 15 -5.19 1.29 2.09
N VAL A 16 -5.96 2.08 1.34
CA VAL A 16 -5.50 3.33 0.71
C VAL A 16 -6.07 4.53 1.48
N CYS A 17 -5.20 5.44 1.88
CA CYS A 17 -5.59 6.71 2.50
C CYS A 17 -6.19 7.66 1.45
N ALA A 18 -7.50 7.90 1.51
CA ALA A 18 -8.19 8.84 0.62
C ALA A 18 -7.95 10.31 0.97
N ALA A 19 -7.53 10.59 2.22
CA ALA A 19 -7.32 11.97 2.70
C ALA A 19 -5.93 12.52 2.37
N CYS A 20 -5.00 11.69 1.88
CA CYS A 20 -3.58 12.03 1.79
C CYS A 20 -3.20 12.74 0.48
N ALA A 21 -4.01 12.61 -0.58
CA ALA A 21 -3.78 13.26 -1.87
C ALA A 21 -5.06 13.34 -2.70
N VAL A 22 -5.11 14.32 -3.60
CA VAL A 22 -6.22 14.51 -4.56
C VAL A 22 -6.33 13.32 -5.50
N ASP A 23 -5.21 12.72 -5.90
CA ASP A 23 -5.16 11.65 -6.90
C ASP A 23 -5.27 10.21 -6.35
N HIS A 24 -5.80 10.03 -5.12
CA HIS A 24 -5.96 8.68 -4.53
C HIS A 24 -6.82 7.73 -5.36
N LEU A 25 -7.77 8.26 -6.14
CA LEU A 25 -8.59 7.46 -7.06
C LEU A 25 -7.74 6.80 -8.16
N SER A 26 -6.71 7.49 -8.66
CA SER A 26 -5.79 6.93 -9.66
C SER A 26 -5.03 5.71 -9.13
N VAL A 27 -4.63 5.73 -7.85
CA VAL A 27 -3.96 4.61 -7.18
C VAL A 27 -4.94 3.44 -7.00
N ILE A 28 -6.17 3.72 -6.56
CA ILE A 28 -7.22 2.69 -6.44
C ILE A 28 -7.48 2.03 -7.80
N ASP A 29 -7.56 2.81 -8.88
CA ASP A 29 -7.83 2.29 -10.21
C ASP A 29 -6.65 1.47 -10.78
N GLU A 30 -5.40 1.86 -10.49
CA GLU A 30 -4.21 1.10 -10.89
C GLU A 30 -4.07 -0.22 -10.10
N LEU A 31 -4.51 -0.28 -8.85
CA LEU A 31 -4.45 -1.49 -8.02
C LEU A 31 -5.60 -2.47 -8.28
N ARG A 32 -6.76 -1.98 -8.73
CA ARG A 32 -7.98 -2.78 -8.93
C ARG A 32 -7.77 -4.04 -9.81
N PRO A 33 -7.00 -4.02 -10.92
CA PRO A 33 -6.74 -5.20 -11.72
C PRO A 33 -6.07 -6.33 -10.93
N THR A 34 -5.09 -6.03 -10.09
CA THR A 34 -4.35 -7.03 -9.32
C THR A 34 -5.19 -7.61 -8.21
N ILE A 35 -6.00 -6.79 -7.54
CA ILE A 35 -6.95 -7.26 -6.51
C ILE A 35 -7.95 -8.25 -7.11
N ARG A 36 -8.38 -8.02 -8.36
CA ARG A 36 -9.25 -8.96 -9.08
C ARG A 36 -8.55 -10.27 -9.48
N ARG A 37 -7.22 -10.30 -9.53
CA ARG A 37 -6.43 -11.49 -9.88
C ARG A 37 -5.89 -12.27 -8.67
N CYS A 38 -5.86 -11.66 -7.48
CA CYS A 38 -5.36 -12.28 -6.26
C CYS A 38 -6.55 -12.75 -5.41
N PRO A 39 -6.78 -14.07 -5.26
CA PRO A 39 -7.85 -14.60 -4.43
C PRO A 39 -7.79 -14.08 -3.00
N HIS A 40 -8.95 -13.86 -2.39
CA HIS A 40 -9.11 -13.38 -1.01
C HIS A 40 -8.50 -12.00 -0.71
N SER A 41 -7.95 -11.31 -1.71
CA SER A 41 -7.43 -9.95 -1.53
C SER A 41 -8.55 -8.93 -1.45
N MET A 42 -8.33 -7.85 -0.68
CA MET A 42 -9.26 -6.74 -0.55
C MET A 42 -8.57 -5.40 -0.76
N LEU A 43 -9.31 -4.47 -1.38
CA LEU A 43 -8.93 -3.07 -1.49
C LEU A 43 -9.92 -2.23 -0.69
N VAL A 44 -9.41 -1.49 0.28
CA VAL A 44 -10.18 -0.64 1.18
C VAL A 44 -9.73 0.80 0.98
N SER A 45 -10.70 1.70 0.82
CA SER A 45 -10.44 3.14 0.92
C SER A 45 -10.80 3.60 2.32
N ALA A 46 -9.87 4.28 2.99
CA ALA A 46 -10.04 4.75 4.36
C ALA A 46 -9.80 6.26 4.45
N ALA A 47 -10.40 6.87 5.49
CA ALA A 47 -9.99 8.19 5.94
C ALA A 47 -8.51 8.21 6.37
N CYS A 48 -8.01 9.36 6.80
CA CYS A 48 -6.60 9.50 7.15
C CYS A 48 -6.19 8.53 8.28
N MET A 49 -5.28 7.59 7.98
CA MET A 49 -4.82 6.57 8.93
C MET A 49 -3.83 7.10 9.98
N LEU A 50 -3.22 8.26 9.74
CA LEU A 50 -2.24 8.90 10.63
C LEU A 50 -2.78 10.15 11.35
N GLY A 51 -4.03 10.53 11.08
CA GLY A 51 -4.61 11.82 11.46
C GLY A 51 -4.42 12.90 10.39
N HIS A 52 -5.46 13.71 10.16
CA HIS A 52 -5.55 14.62 9.00
C HIS A 52 -4.36 15.60 8.91
N LEU A 53 -3.95 16.17 10.03
CA LEU A 53 -2.81 17.10 10.11
C LEU A 53 -1.47 16.39 9.88
N THR A 54 -1.31 15.17 10.41
CA THR A 54 -0.07 14.40 10.31
C THR A 54 0.30 14.09 8.85
N CYS A 55 -0.70 13.75 8.02
CA CYS A 55 -0.45 13.49 6.60
C CYS A 55 -0.17 14.78 5.80
N ALA A 56 -0.83 15.89 6.15
CA ALA A 56 -0.65 17.18 5.49
C ALA A 56 0.70 17.84 5.81
N SER A 57 1.21 17.66 7.04
CA SER A 57 2.46 18.27 7.52
C SER A 57 3.72 17.43 7.24
N ARG A 58 3.62 16.41 6.39
CA ARG A 58 4.68 15.42 6.24
C ARG A 58 5.84 15.96 5.37
N PRO A 59 7.10 15.83 5.82
CA PRO A 59 8.26 16.38 5.12
C PRO A 59 8.62 15.63 3.82
N THR A 60 8.12 14.40 3.63
CA THR A 60 8.32 13.63 2.38
C THR A 60 7.46 14.14 1.23
N GLY A 61 6.67 15.21 1.43
CA GLY A 61 5.74 15.75 0.45
C GLY A 61 4.36 15.10 0.47
N GLY A 62 3.47 15.62 -0.37
CA GLY A 62 2.13 15.06 -0.60
C GLY A 62 2.19 13.74 -1.36
N GLY A 63 1.15 12.92 -1.21
CA GLY A 63 1.06 11.64 -1.90
C GLY A 63 0.28 10.61 -1.09
N VAL A 64 -0.24 9.61 -1.81
CA VAL A 64 -1.13 8.60 -1.26
C VAL A 64 -0.34 7.69 -0.33
N MET A 65 -0.90 7.44 0.86
CA MET A 65 -0.37 6.42 1.77
C MET A 65 -1.20 5.16 1.65
N ALA A 66 -0.54 4.01 1.70
CA ALA A 66 -1.20 2.72 1.74
C ALA A 66 -0.64 1.86 2.89
N VAL A 67 -1.43 0.89 3.32
CA VAL A 67 -1.02 -0.17 4.23
C VAL A 67 -1.39 -1.50 3.60
N VAL A 68 -0.46 -2.44 3.60
CA VAL A 68 -0.72 -3.83 3.23
C VAL A 68 -0.66 -4.67 4.50
N GLN A 69 -1.78 -5.27 4.85
CA GLN A 69 -1.89 -6.21 5.96
C GLN A 69 -2.05 -7.61 5.37
N PRO A 70 -1.06 -8.50 5.50
CA PRO A 70 -1.27 -9.91 5.21
C PRO A 70 -2.37 -10.46 6.12
N CYS A 71 -3.19 -11.35 5.61
CA CYS A 71 -4.29 -11.93 6.37
C CYS A 71 -4.55 -13.40 6.01
N THR A 72 -5.38 -14.06 6.81
CA THR A 72 -5.92 -15.39 6.51
C THR A 72 -7.08 -15.28 5.51
N ASN A 73 -7.57 -16.41 4.99
CA ASN A 73 -8.77 -16.47 4.13
C ASN A 73 -10.02 -15.89 4.83
N ASP A 74 -10.08 -16.01 6.16
CA ASP A 74 -11.12 -15.45 7.02
C ASP A 74 -10.84 -14.00 7.41
N ARG A 75 -9.87 -13.36 6.75
CA ARG A 75 -9.49 -11.94 6.90
C ARG A 75 -8.96 -11.59 8.29
N VAL A 76 -8.42 -12.56 9.01
CA VAL A 76 -7.71 -12.32 10.27
C VAL A 76 -6.30 -11.84 9.92
N ALA A 77 -5.90 -10.69 10.45
CA ALA A 77 -4.55 -10.15 10.25
C ALA A 77 -3.48 -11.17 10.68
N CYS A 78 -2.49 -11.39 9.83
CA CYS A 78 -1.34 -12.22 10.14
C CYS A 78 -0.04 -11.45 9.82
N GLY A 79 0.94 -11.55 10.71
CA GLY A 79 2.22 -10.86 10.52
C GLY A 79 2.15 -9.33 10.57
N PRO A 80 3.28 -8.67 10.27
CA PRO A 80 3.39 -7.22 10.33
C PRO A 80 2.63 -6.54 9.20
N ALA A 81 2.07 -5.36 9.51
CA ALA A 81 1.56 -4.45 8.48
C ALA A 81 2.70 -3.74 7.76
N HIS A 82 2.60 -3.64 6.44
CA HIS A 82 3.56 -2.94 5.59
C HIS A 82 3.01 -1.57 5.21
N TRP A 83 3.58 -0.53 5.81
CA TRP A 83 3.30 0.85 5.42
C TRP A 83 3.97 1.16 4.09
N ILE A 84 3.26 1.87 3.22
CA ILE A 84 3.68 2.16 1.85
C ILE A 84 3.42 3.63 1.55
N GLY A 85 4.44 4.28 0.98
CA GLY A 85 4.33 5.60 0.37
C GLY A 85 5.30 6.64 0.93
N PRO A 86 5.14 7.91 0.51
CA PRO A 86 4.08 8.39 -0.37
C PRO A 86 4.15 7.81 -1.79
N ILE A 87 2.99 7.45 -2.35
CA ILE A 87 2.81 7.09 -3.76
C ILE A 87 2.46 8.39 -4.50
N THR A 88 3.37 8.86 -5.35
CA THR A 88 3.31 10.19 -5.96
C THR A 88 2.93 10.16 -7.44
N ASP A 89 3.09 9.02 -8.10
CA ASP A 89 2.85 8.87 -9.52
C ASP A 89 2.38 7.46 -9.87
N ARG A 90 2.03 7.28 -11.16
CA ARG A 90 1.55 6.03 -11.71
C ARG A 90 2.61 4.94 -11.74
N ALA A 91 3.90 5.29 -11.87
CA ALA A 91 4.98 4.31 -11.89
C ALA A 91 5.13 3.66 -10.51
N ALA A 92 5.11 4.46 -9.44
CA ALA A 92 5.11 3.97 -8.06
C ALA A 92 3.86 3.12 -7.75
N ALA A 93 2.69 3.49 -8.27
CA ALA A 93 1.48 2.68 -8.14
C ALA A 93 1.59 1.34 -8.89
N ALA A 94 2.20 1.32 -10.06
CA ALA A 94 2.46 0.10 -10.82
C ALA A 94 3.50 -0.81 -10.14
N GLU A 95 4.55 -0.24 -9.52
CA GLU A 95 5.51 -1.01 -8.71
C GLU A 95 4.82 -1.68 -7.52
N LEU A 96 3.94 -0.96 -6.82
CA LEU A 96 3.13 -1.53 -5.74
C LEU A 96 2.23 -2.66 -6.26
N ARG A 97 1.57 -2.43 -7.40
CA ARG A 97 0.71 -3.41 -8.06
C ARG A 97 1.47 -4.71 -8.32
N ASP A 98 2.64 -4.62 -8.95
CA ASP A 98 3.43 -5.79 -9.32
C ASP A 98 3.97 -6.52 -8.08
N TRP A 99 4.39 -5.78 -7.05
CA TRP A 99 4.83 -6.35 -5.78
C TRP A 99 3.70 -7.13 -5.05
N LEU A 100 2.47 -6.61 -5.10
CA LEU A 100 1.29 -7.30 -4.57
C LEU A 100 0.95 -8.55 -5.39
N GLU A 101 0.97 -8.45 -6.72
CA GLU A 101 0.65 -9.57 -7.61
C GLU A 101 1.61 -10.74 -7.41
N LEU A 102 2.86 -10.48 -7.05
CA LEU A 102 3.89 -11.48 -6.77
C LEU A 102 3.88 -12.02 -5.33
N GLY A 103 3.11 -11.45 -4.40
CA GLY A 103 3.03 -11.97 -3.03
C GLY A 103 4.31 -11.77 -2.19
N GLN A 104 5.10 -10.75 -2.51
CA GLN A 104 6.50 -10.62 -2.10
C GLN A 104 6.75 -10.01 -0.72
N TRP A 105 5.71 -9.63 0.03
CA TRP A 105 5.84 -8.83 1.24
C TRP A 105 6.64 -9.46 2.40
N GLU A 106 6.76 -10.78 2.45
CA GLU A 106 7.58 -11.48 3.45
C GLU A 106 9.02 -11.77 3.02
N ILE A 107 9.30 -11.71 1.71
CA ILE A 107 10.55 -12.25 1.13
C ILE A 107 11.40 -11.12 0.53
N THR A 108 10.76 -10.10 -0.02
CA THR A 108 11.43 -8.97 -0.66
C THR A 108 11.08 -7.70 0.11
N PRO A 109 12.07 -6.87 0.50
CA PRO A 109 11.79 -5.57 1.07
C PRO A 109 10.95 -4.73 0.09
N LEU A 110 10.14 -3.84 0.63
CA LEU A 110 9.37 -2.88 -0.17
C LEU A 110 10.31 -2.10 -1.10
N PRO A 111 9.89 -1.80 -2.35
CA PRO A 111 10.65 -0.95 -3.26
C PRO A 111 11.07 0.35 -2.57
N SER A 112 12.33 0.76 -2.76
CA SER A 112 12.93 1.89 -2.03
C SER A 112 12.18 3.22 -2.21
N GLN A 113 11.48 3.39 -3.33
CA GLN A 113 10.65 4.56 -3.60
C GLN A 113 9.39 4.58 -2.72
N LEU A 114 8.92 3.41 -2.28
CA LEU A 114 7.73 3.21 -1.45
C LEU A 114 8.02 3.15 0.06
N THR A 115 9.29 3.05 0.47
CA THR A 115 9.71 3.05 1.89
C THR A 115 10.01 4.44 2.45
N GLN A 116 9.73 5.50 1.69
CA GLN A 116 10.04 6.88 2.07
C GLN A 116 9.39 7.31 3.40
N HIS A 117 8.24 6.73 3.78
CA HIS A 117 7.60 6.93 5.09
C HIS A 117 8.48 6.50 6.29
N GLU A 118 9.39 5.53 6.14
CA GLU A 118 10.26 5.10 7.24
C GLU A 118 11.23 6.19 7.68
N ARG A 119 11.56 7.14 6.79
CA ARG A 119 12.37 8.31 7.14
C ARG A 119 11.62 9.22 8.12
N TRP A 120 10.29 9.23 8.08
CA TRP A 120 9.45 10.00 8.99
C TRP A 120 9.29 9.33 10.35
N THR A 121 8.98 8.03 10.41
CA THR A 121 8.83 7.31 11.69
C THR A 121 10.13 7.29 12.50
N ARG A 122 11.29 7.18 11.84
CA ARG A 122 12.61 7.28 12.48
C ARG A 122 12.96 8.69 12.97
N GLY A 123 12.49 9.74 12.28
CA GLY A 123 12.70 11.13 12.69
C GLY A 123 11.91 11.48 13.96
N SER A 124 10.65 11.03 14.05
CA SER A 124 9.80 11.29 15.22
C SER A 124 10.28 10.56 16.50
N SER A 125 11.09 9.50 16.39
CA SER A 125 11.63 8.77 17.55
C SER A 125 12.81 9.46 18.23
N ARG A 126 13.41 10.51 17.63
CA ARG A 126 14.53 11.27 18.23
C ARG A 126 14.07 12.47 19.09
N CYS A 127 12.76 12.68 19.21
CA CYS A 127 12.16 13.71 20.05
C CYS A 127 11.22 13.05 21.07
N ASN A 128 11.75 12.18 21.92
CA ASN A 128 11.06 11.76 23.15
C ASN A 128 12.07 11.58 24.28
#